data_AF-A0A0S3TMS5-F1
#
_entry.id   AF-A0A0S3TMS5-F1
#
_cell.length_a   1.000
_cell.length_b   1.000
_cell.length_c   1.000
_cell.angle_alpha   90.00
_cell.angle_beta   90.00
_cell.angle_gamma   90.00
#
_symmetry.space_group_name_H-M   'P 1'
#
loop_
_entity.id
_entity.type
_entity.pdbx_description
1 polymer ?
#
loop_
_entity_poly.entity_id
_entity_poly.type
_entity_poly.pdbx_seq_one_letter_code
_entity_poly.pdbx_strand_id
1 'polypeptide(L)'
;MSNRLLSPMLTKVVRFCGIALLTTLTTTTIIHQPSYASSTTFFCAKSKGVPVTYAKTQNGRRIPMIRWVSSNYFPSDLTPLVRCQQVAYRFQKNYDNGSLKNIISGTLQNYPVVCAAVSRNDDCTSDTLLFTLKRGANARQAVESLLNRHALAAGKVQQQSGDNTQILVDFNIYLNSLPEEP
;
A
#
# COMPACT_ATOMS: atom_id res chain seq x y z
N MET A 1 79.48 37.02 17.70
CA MET A 1 78.33 37.90 17.40
C MET A 1 77.17 37.48 18.29
N SER A 2 76.51 38.34 19.07
CA SER A 2 75.76 39.56 18.73
C SER A 2 74.35 39.27 18.17
N ASN A 3 73.36 39.33 19.08
CA ASN A 3 72.04 40.00 18.94
C ASN A 3 70.97 39.37 17.99
N ARG A 4 69.64 39.49 18.18
CA ARG A 4 68.72 40.06 19.22
C ARG A 4 67.24 39.63 18.88
N LEU A 5 66.11 39.97 19.53
CA LEU A 5 65.65 40.85 20.66
C LEU A 5 64.37 40.19 21.28
N LEU A 6 64.16 40.29 22.61
CA LEU A 6 62.85 40.45 23.32
C LEU A 6 61.69 39.41 23.15
N SER A 7 60.73 39.24 24.08
CA SER A 7 60.53 39.75 25.47
C SER A 7 59.52 38.89 26.25
N PRO A 8 59.56 38.86 27.60
CA PRO A 8 58.59 38.14 28.45
C PRO A 8 57.42 39.01 28.95
N MET A 9 56.30 38.38 29.33
CA MET A 9 55.21 38.82 30.26
C MET A 9 54.16 37.69 30.32
N LEU A 10 53.35 37.46 31.36
CA LEU A 10 53.37 37.87 32.78
C LEU A 10 52.55 36.86 33.60
N THR A 11 53.00 36.48 34.79
CA THR A 11 52.33 35.48 35.64
C THR A 11 51.06 36.02 36.30
N LYS A 12 49.92 35.32 36.17
CA LYS A 12 48.80 35.36 37.13
C LYS A 12 48.25 33.96 37.42
N VAL A 13 48.90 33.25 38.33
CA VAL A 13 48.31 32.08 38.99
C VAL A 13 47.27 32.57 39.98
N VAL A 14 46.00 32.33 39.69
CA VAL A 14 44.90 32.55 40.65
C VAL A 14 44.47 31.19 41.20
N ARG A 15 45.02 30.81 42.36
CA ARG A 15 44.46 29.73 43.17
C ARG A 15 43.18 30.25 43.83
N PHE A 16 42.04 29.66 43.50
CA PHE A 16 40.88 29.65 44.38
C PHE A 16 40.52 28.20 44.69
N CYS A 17 40.45 27.87 45.99
CA CYS A 17 39.76 26.66 46.42
C CYS A 17 38.27 26.92 46.33
N GLY A 18 37.54 26.14 45.53
CA GLY A 18 36.11 26.25 45.33
C GLY A 18 35.48 24.85 45.22
N ILE A 19 34.45 24.60 46.02
CA ILE A 19 33.81 23.29 46.18
C ILE A 19 33.20 22.81 44.86
N ALA A 20 33.32 21.51 44.56
CA ALA A 20 32.80 20.91 43.35
C ALA A 20 31.27 20.76 43.36
N LEU A 21 30.63 21.08 42.23
CA LEU A 21 29.25 20.70 41.92
C LEU A 21 29.09 20.56 40.40
N LEU A 22 29.44 19.37 39.89
CA LEU A 22 29.23 19.00 38.48
C LEU A 22 27.76 18.61 38.26
N THR A 23 26.91 19.59 37.97
CA THR A 23 25.51 19.37 37.59
C THR A 23 25.42 18.78 36.18
N THR A 24 25.49 17.45 36.09
CA THR A 24 25.30 16.71 34.84
C THR A 24 23.87 16.89 34.35
N LEU A 25 23.71 17.65 33.26
CA LEU A 25 22.44 17.83 32.55
C LEU A 25 22.03 16.49 31.90
N THR A 26 21.24 15.70 32.62
CA THR A 26 20.65 14.47 32.09
C THR A 26 19.59 14.82 31.05
N THR A 27 19.99 14.86 29.78
CA THR A 27 19.10 15.02 28.64
C THR A 27 18.23 13.77 28.49
N THR A 28 17.03 13.82 29.08
CA THR A 28 16.00 12.79 28.90
C THR A 28 15.55 12.77 27.44
N THR A 29 16.13 11.86 26.65
CA THR A 29 15.69 11.61 25.28
C THR A 29 14.26 11.10 25.30
N ILE A 30 13.31 11.94 24.86
CA ILE A 30 11.91 11.55 24.69
C ILE A 30 11.85 10.57 23.52
N ILE A 31 11.95 9.28 23.83
CA ILE A 31 11.77 8.19 22.88
C ILE A 31 10.31 8.23 22.42
N HIS A 32 10.06 8.95 21.33
CA HIS A 32 8.82 8.84 20.59
C HIS A 32 8.74 7.42 20.03
N GLN A 33 8.02 6.53 20.72
CA GLN A 33 7.47 5.36 20.06
C GLN A 33 6.62 5.87 18.89
N PRO A 34 6.88 5.44 17.64
CA PRO A 34 5.99 5.78 16.54
C PRO A 34 4.64 5.14 16.85
N SER A 35 3.61 5.98 17.00
CA SER A 35 2.24 5.50 17.07
C SER A 35 1.90 4.89 15.72
N TYR A 36 1.87 3.55 15.66
CA TYR A 36 1.39 2.81 14.50
C TYR A 36 -0.10 3.04 14.32
N ALA A 37 -0.45 4.20 13.76
CA ALA A 37 -1.75 4.46 13.15
C ALA A 37 -1.96 3.35 12.11
N SER A 38 -2.75 2.34 12.48
CA SER A 38 -2.78 1.07 11.76
C SER A 38 -3.31 1.30 10.35
N SER A 39 -2.46 1.13 9.35
CA SER A 39 -2.83 1.30 7.94
C SER A 39 -3.83 0.20 7.52
N THR A 40 -4.55 0.44 6.42
CA THR A 40 -5.37 -0.63 5.84
C THR A 40 -4.44 -1.74 5.35
N THR A 41 -4.68 -2.97 5.81
CA THR A 41 -3.85 -4.14 5.49
C THR A 41 -4.64 -5.19 4.70
N PHE A 42 -3.98 -5.90 3.80
CA PHE A 42 -4.61 -6.80 2.84
C PHE A 42 -4.11 -8.23 3.01
N PHE A 43 -5.05 -9.17 3.12
CA PHE A 43 -4.73 -10.57 3.42
C PHE A 43 -5.67 -11.55 2.72
N CYS A 44 -5.19 -12.77 2.52
CA CYS A 44 -6.02 -13.88 2.06
C CYS A 44 -6.47 -14.72 3.26
N ALA A 45 -7.77 -14.99 3.38
CA ALA A 45 -8.31 -15.96 4.32
C ALA A 45 -9.49 -16.71 3.68
N LYS A 46 -9.94 -17.81 4.30
CA LYS A 46 -11.14 -18.52 3.86
C LYS A 46 -12.38 -18.01 4.62
N SER A 47 -13.49 -17.84 3.91
CA SER A 47 -14.84 -17.74 4.49
C SER A 47 -15.72 -18.81 3.86
N LYS A 48 -16.36 -19.65 4.70
CA LYS A 48 -17.20 -20.79 4.28
C LYS A 48 -16.53 -21.66 3.19
N GLY A 49 -15.24 -21.95 3.37
CA GLY A 49 -14.40 -22.73 2.45
C GLY A 49 -13.80 -21.94 1.27
N VAL A 50 -14.45 -20.86 0.82
CA VAL A 50 -14.03 -20.03 -0.31
C VAL A 50 -12.84 -19.14 0.08
N PRO A 51 -11.74 -19.08 -0.70
CA PRO A 51 -10.69 -18.09 -0.51
C PRO A 51 -11.20 -16.67 -0.82
N VAL A 52 -10.90 -15.71 0.05
CA VAL A 52 -11.33 -14.32 -0.03
C VAL A 52 -10.15 -13.39 0.26
N THR A 53 -9.94 -12.42 -0.62
CA THR A 53 -9.03 -11.29 -0.35
C THR A 53 -9.78 -10.26 0.48
N TYR A 54 -9.25 -9.95 1.66
CA TYR A 54 -9.79 -8.98 2.61
C TYR A 54 -8.95 -7.72 2.64
N ALA A 55 -9.61 -6.61 2.99
CA ALA A 55 -8.97 -5.51 3.70
C ALA A 55 -9.34 -5.57 5.19
N LYS A 56 -8.36 -5.31 6.07
CA LYS A 56 -8.58 -4.87 7.44
C LYS A 56 -8.32 -3.37 7.47
N THR A 57 -9.36 -2.55 7.65
CA THR A 57 -9.22 -1.08 7.67
C THR A 57 -8.67 -0.57 9.00
N GLN A 58 -8.29 0.71 9.06
CA GLN A 58 -7.63 1.32 10.22
C GLN A 58 -8.42 1.17 11.54
N ASN A 59 -9.75 1.22 11.46
CA ASN A 59 -10.68 0.99 12.58
C ASN A 59 -10.96 -0.50 12.86
N GLY A 60 -10.12 -1.41 12.36
CA GLY A 60 -10.17 -2.85 12.64
C GLY A 60 -11.16 -3.66 11.79
N ARG A 61 -12.08 -3.00 11.05
CA ARG A 61 -13.16 -3.66 10.31
C ARG A 61 -12.64 -4.64 9.25
N ARG A 62 -13.33 -5.76 9.05
CA ARG A 62 -12.94 -6.84 8.11
C ARG A 62 -13.81 -6.87 6.86
N ILE A 63 -13.26 -6.37 5.76
CA ILE A 63 -14.01 -6.12 4.52
C ILE A 63 -13.68 -7.17 3.44
N PRO A 64 -14.64 -8.04 3.04
CA PRO A 64 -14.44 -9.10 2.04
C PRO A 64 -14.51 -8.55 0.61
N MET A 65 -13.36 -8.19 0.04
CA MET A 65 -13.28 -7.52 -1.27
C MET A 65 -13.52 -8.47 -2.45
N ILE A 66 -12.67 -9.50 -2.59
CA ILE A 66 -12.67 -10.38 -3.76
C ILE A 66 -12.92 -11.81 -3.30
N ARG A 67 -14.00 -12.43 -3.78
CA ARG A 67 -14.31 -13.85 -3.51
C ARG A 67 -13.90 -14.70 -4.71
N TRP A 68 -12.99 -15.63 -4.50
CA TRP A 68 -12.34 -16.38 -5.58
C TRP A 68 -13.15 -17.59 -6.07
N VAL A 69 -14.44 -17.35 -6.37
CA VAL A 69 -15.41 -18.37 -6.81
C VAL A 69 -15.32 -18.69 -8.30
N SER A 70 -14.90 -17.73 -9.13
CA SER A 70 -14.79 -17.91 -10.58
C SER A 70 -13.35 -18.22 -11.00
N SER A 71 -13.17 -19.28 -11.79
CA SER A 71 -11.91 -19.62 -12.47
C SER A 71 -11.94 -19.36 -13.98
N ASN A 72 -13.09 -18.99 -14.54
CA ASN A 72 -13.31 -18.93 -16.01
C ASN A 72 -12.39 -17.95 -16.74
N TYR A 73 -11.90 -16.92 -16.03
CA TYR A 73 -11.07 -15.84 -16.56
C TYR A 73 -9.56 -16.04 -16.32
N PHE A 74 -9.14 -17.10 -15.65
CA PHE A 74 -7.76 -17.32 -15.21
C PHE A 74 -7.07 -18.48 -15.94
N PRO A 75 -5.72 -18.52 -15.96
CA PRO A 75 -4.95 -19.72 -16.24
C PRO A 75 -5.34 -20.88 -15.30
N SER A 76 -5.30 -22.12 -15.80
CA SER A 76 -5.82 -23.31 -15.12
C SER A 76 -4.91 -23.82 -13.98
N ASP A 77 -3.62 -23.53 -14.05
CA ASP A 77 -2.60 -23.74 -13.02
C ASP A 77 -2.81 -22.84 -11.78
N LEU A 78 -3.38 -21.65 -11.98
CA LEU A 78 -3.46 -20.61 -10.96
C LEU A 78 -4.69 -20.80 -10.04
N THR A 79 -4.59 -21.72 -9.07
CA THR A 79 -5.70 -22.11 -8.18
C THR A 79 -6.33 -20.93 -7.40
N PRO A 80 -7.62 -21.01 -6.98
CA PRO A 80 -8.29 -19.95 -6.23
C PRO A 80 -7.57 -19.45 -4.97
N LEU A 81 -6.86 -20.34 -4.26
CA LEU A 81 -6.09 -19.97 -3.06
C LEU A 81 -4.81 -19.21 -3.43
N VAL A 82 -4.10 -19.65 -4.47
CA VAL A 82 -2.90 -18.96 -4.96
C VAL A 82 -3.25 -17.59 -5.53
N ARG A 83 -4.37 -17.46 -6.26
CA ARG A 83 -4.92 -16.15 -6.69
C ARG A 83 -5.16 -15.24 -5.49
N CYS A 84 -5.88 -15.73 -4.49
CA CYS A 84 -6.19 -15.01 -3.26
C CYS A 84 -4.93 -14.48 -2.53
N GLN A 85 -3.89 -15.31 -2.41
CA GLN A 85 -2.61 -14.95 -1.78
C GLN A 85 -1.82 -13.92 -2.59
N GLN A 86 -1.59 -14.18 -3.89
CA GLN A 86 -0.82 -13.28 -4.76
C GLN A 86 -1.49 -11.91 -4.90
N VAL A 87 -2.82 -11.89 -5.02
CA VAL A 87 -3.57 -10.63 -5.16
C VAL A 87 -3.61 -9.86 -3.84
N ALA A 88 -3.80 -10.52 -2.68
CA ALA A 88 -3.69 -9.83 -1.39
C ALA A 88 -2.33 -9.13 -1.20
N TYR A 89 -1.23 -9.82 -1.54
CA TYR A 89 0.11 -9.24 -1.50
C TYR A 89 0.27 -8.04 -2.45
N ARG A 90 -0.26 -8.12 -3.68
CA ARG A 90 -0.20 -7.02 -4.66
C ARG A 90 -1.07 -5.82 -4.28
N PHE A 91 -2.22 -6.06 -3.65
CA PHE A 91 -3.04 -5.00 -3.04
C PHE A 91 -2.28 -4.30 -1.90
N GLN A 92 -1.63 -5.05 -1.00
CA GLN A 92 -0.79 -4.49 0.05
C GLN A 92 0.32 -3.60 -0.53
N LYS A 93 1.16 -4.14 -1.43
CA LYS A 93 2.23 -3.39 -2.11
C LYS A 93 1.73 -2.09 -2.74
N ASN A 94 0.61 -2.15 -3.46
CA ASN A 94 0.08 -0.98 -4.16
C ASN A 94 -0.61 0.03 -3.23
N TYR A 95 -1.12 -0.40 -2.08
CA TYR A 95 -1.63 0.51 -1.05
C TYR A 95 -0.48 1.23 -0.32
N ASP A 96 0.55 0.49 0.09
CA ASP A 96 1.73 1.05 0.79
C ASP A 96 2.54 1.99 -0.11
N ASN A 97 2.68 1.66 -1.40
CA ASN A 97 3.25 2.56 -2.42
C ASN A 97 2.34 3.75 -2.78
N GLY A 98 1.12 3.84 -2.21
CA GLY A 98 0.15 4.91 -2.48
C GLY A 98 -0.56 4.83 -3.85
N SER A 99 -0.12 3.95 -4.74
CA SER A 99 -0.64 3.72 -6.11
C SER A 99 -2.08 3.20 -6.18
N LEU A 100 -2.63 2.59 -5.13
CA LEU A 100 -4.00 2.10 -5.10
C LEU A 100 -5.01 3.22 -4.79
N LYS A 101 -5.22 4.12 -5.76
CA LYS A 101 -6.34 5.10 -5.73
C LYS A 101 -7.53 4.61 -6.58
N ASN A 102 -7.23 3.99 -7.70
CA ASN A 102 -8.18 3.38 -8.62
C ASN A 102 -7.81 1.91 -8.84
N ILE A 103 -8.80 1.12 -9.26
CA ILE A 103 -8.60 -0.16 -9.95
C ILE A 103 -8.96 0.07 -11.43
N ILE A 104 -8.02 -0.25 -12.32
CA ILE A 104 -8.15 -0.14 -13.78
C ILE A 104 -7.88 -1.48 -14.45
N SER A 105 -8.11 -1.54 -15.77
CA SER A 105 -7.69 -2.66 -16.62
C SER A 105 -6.86 -2.18 -17.81
N GLY A 106 -5.91 -3.01 -18.23
CA GLY A 106 -5.09 -2.76 -19.41
C GLY A 106 -4.57 -4.07 -20.02
N THR A 107 -3.48 -3.99 -20.79
CA THR A 107 -2.81 -5.16 -21.36
C THR A 107 -1.32 -5.14 -21.02
N LEU A 108 -0.79 -6.27 -20.55
CA LEU A 108 0.65 -6.48 -20.34
C LEU A 108 1.07 -7.76 -21.06
N GLN A 109 2.10 -7.67 -21.91
CA GLN A 109 2.66 -8.82 -22.66
C GLN A 109 1.59 -9.65 -23.41
N ASN A 110 0.60 -8.97 -24.00
CA ASN A 110 -0.56 -9.56 -24.68
C ASN A 110 -1.49 -10.41 -23.77
N TYR A 111 -1.52 -10.13 -22.48
CA TYR A 111 -2.52 -10.62 -21.52
C TYR A 111 -3.37 -9.47 -20.99
N PRO A 112 -4.71 -9.62 -20.90
CA PRO A 112 -5.56 -8.69 -20.17
C PRO A 112 -5.21 -8.71 -18.68
N VAL A 113 -5.11 -7.53 -18.07
CA VAL A 113 -4.69 -7.35 -16.67
C VAL A 113 -5.59 -6.36 -15.94
N VAL A 114 -5.65 -6.50 -14.62
CA VAL A 114 -6.27 -5.55 -13.69
C VAL A 114 -5.18 -5.01 -12.77
N CYS A 115 -5.14 -3.69 -12.59
CA CYS A 115 -4.03 -2.96 -11.98
C CYS A 115 -4.53 -1.88 -11.02
N ALA A 116 -3.66 -1.46 -10.10
CA ALA A 116 -3.81 -0.20 -9.38
C ALA A 116 -3.46 0.99 -10.28
N ALA A 117 -3.99 2.17 -9.98
CA ALA A 117 -3.61 3.42 -10.63
C ALA A 117 -3.85 4.64 -9.73
N VAL A 118 -2.99 5.66 -9.85
CA VAL A 118 -3.15 6.97 -9.18
C VAL A 118 -4.14 7.83 -9.96
N SER A 119 -4.02 7.85 -11.29
CA SER A 119 -4.90 8.58 -12.21
C SER A 119 -5.68 7.62 -13.12
N ARG A 120 -6.82 8.10 -13.64
CA ARG A 120 -7.64 7.37 -14.60
C ARG A 120 -6.99 7.14 -15.97
N ASN A 121 -5.85 7.79 -16.23
CA ASN A 121 -5.09 7.72 -17.48
C ASN A 121 -3.75 6.95 -17.31
N ASP A 122 -3.48 6.33 -16.14
CA ASP A 122 -2.24 5.58 -15.93
C ASP A 122 -2.28 4.25 -16.70
N ASP A 123 -1.15 3.82 -17.24
CA ASP A 123 -1.01 2.49 -17.83
C ASP A 123 -0.82 1.39 -16.78
N CYS A 124 -1.29 0.19 -17.12
CA CYS A 124 -0.93 -1.03 -16.38
C CYS A 124 0.58 -1.31 -16.51
N THR A 125 1.26 -1.49 -15.38
CA THR A 125 2.68 -1.88 -15.33
C THR A 125 2.88 -3.13 -14.50
N SER A 126 4.04 -3.79 -14.60
CA SER A 126 4.42 -4.91 -13.73
C SER A 126 4.40 -4.53 -12.24
N ASP A 127 4.62 -3.26 -11.91
CA ASP A 127 4.60 -2.78 -10.53
C ASP A 127 3.18 -2.53 -10.00
N THR A 128 2.29 -2.01 -10.85
CA THR A 128 0.88 -1.73 -10.52
C THR A 128 -0.07 -2.91 -10.70
N LEU A 129 0.40 -4.00 -11.31
CA LEU A 129 -0.37 -5.23 -11.55
C LEU A 129 -0.98 -5.80 -10.25
N LEU A 130 -2.31 -6.01 -10.27
CA LEU A 130 -3.05 -6.75 -9.24
C LEU A 130 -3.25 -8.21 -9.69
N PHE A 131 -3.87 -8.44 -10.85
CA PHE A 131 -4.00 -9.80 -11.41
C PHE A 131 -4.01 -9.85 -12.94
N THR A 132 -3.56 -10.99 -13.46
CA THR A 132 -3.51 -11.31 -14.88
C THR A 132 -4.62 -12.29 -15.22
N LEU A 133 -5.30 -12.05 -16.34
CA LEU A 133 -6.33 -12.93 -16.89
C LEU A 133 -5.75 -13.78 -18.02
N LYS A 134 -6.43 -14.88 -18.36
CA LYS A 134 -6.07 -15.67 -19.56
C LYS A 134 -6.28 -14.84 -20.83
N ARG A 135 -5.55 -15.16 -21.90
CA ARG A 135 -5.71 -14.49 -23.20
C ARG A 135 -7.16 -14.59 -23.69
N GLY A 136 -7.66 -13.50 -24.27
CA GLY A 136 -9.04 -13.40 -24.75
C GLY A 136 -10.11 -13.20 -23.67
N ALA A 137 -9.76 -13.12 -22.37
CA ALA A 137 -10.72 -12.79 -21.33
C ALA A 137 -11.06 -11.29 -21.33
N ASN A 138 -12.35 -10.95 -21.27
CA ASN A 138 -12.81 -9.57 -21.08
C ASN A 138 -12.60 -9.16 -19.60
N ALA A 139 -11.82 -8.09 -19.37
CA ALA A 139 -11.44 -7.67 -18.02
C ALA A 139 -12.64 -7.16 -17.20
N ARG A 140 -13.52 -6.36 -17.81
CA ARG A 140 -14.78 -5.90 -17.20
C ARG A 140 -15.65 -7.06 -16.71
N GLN A 141 -15.85 -8.11 -17.52
CA GLN A 141 -16.62 -9.31 -17.12
C GLN A 141 -15.95 -10.08 -15.99
N ALA A 142 -14.62 -10.19 -15.98
CA ALA A 142 -13.88 -10.83 -14.89
C ALA A 142 -14.08 -10.06 -13.57
N VAL A 143 -13.97 -8.73 -13.60
CA VAL A 143 -14.19 -7.85 -12.44
C VAL A 143 -15.64 -7.93 -11.95
N GLU A 144 -16.63 -7.87 -12.84
CA GLU A 144 -18.07 -8.02 -12.53
C GLU A 144 -18.43 -9.41 -11.99
N SER A 145 -17.59 -10.42 -12.23
CA SER A 145 -17.76 -11.79 -11.73
C SER A 145 -17.04 -12.08 -10.39
N LEU A 146 -16.21 -11.16 -9.90
CA LEU A 146 -15.31 -11.39 -8.74
C LEU A 146 -15.54 -10.41 -7.58
N LEU A 147 -15.90 -9.16 -7.89
CA LEU A 147 -16.16 -8.10 -6.92
C LEU A 147 -17.67 -8.03 -6.61
N ASN A 148 -18.03 -7.52 -5.43
CA ASN A 148 -19.43 -7.27 -5.07
C ASN A 148 -20.08 -6.29 -6.06
N ARG A 149 -21.21 -6.67 -6.67
CA ARG A 149 -21.89 -5.87 -7.71
C ARG A 149 -22.31 -4.47 -7.25
N HIS A 150 -22.81 -4.31 -6.02
CA HIS A 150 -23.27 -3.02 -5.52
C HIS A 150 -22.10 -2.08 -5.23
N ALA A 151 -21.06 -2.58 -4.54
CA ALA A 151 -19.85 -1.81 -4.28
C ALA A 151 -19.11 -1.45 -5.59
N LEU A 152 -19.07 -2.38 -6.56
CA LEU A 152 -18.50 -2.13 -7.88
C LEU A 152 -19.32 -1.09 -8.66
N ALA A 153 -20.65 -1.10 -8.58
CA ALA A 153 -21.49 -0.09 -9.20
C ALA A 153 -21.32 1.30 -8.57
N ALA A 154 -21.10 1.38 -7.26
CA ALA A 154 -20.82 2.63 -6.56
C ALA A 154 -19.44 3.20 -6.90
N GLY A 155 -18.40 2.36 -6.95
CA GLY A 155 -17.03 2.79 -7.26
C GLY A 155 -16.75 3.01 -8.76
N LYS A 156 -17.55 2.44 -9.67
CA LYS A 156 -17.34 2.57 -11.12
C LYS A 156 -17.52 4.01 -11.60
N VAL A 157 -16.48 4.54 -12.23
CA VAL A 157 -16.55 5.82 -12.94
C VAL A 157 -17.09 5.58 -14.34
N GLN A 158 -18.02 6.43 -14.81
CA GLN A 158 -18.51 6.37 -16.18
C GLN A 158 -17.38 6.75 -17.16
N GLN A 159 -16.91 5.76 -17.93
CA GLN A 159 -16.00 6.01 -19.05
C GLN A 159 -16.82 6.43 -20.29
N GLN A 160 -16.37 7.50 -20.96
CA GLN A 160 -16.95 7.97 -22.24
C GLN A 160 -16.44 7.16 -23.46
N SER A 161 -15.63 6.13 -23.22
CA SER A 161 -15.07 5.24 -24.25
C SER A 161 -16.08 4.17 -24.67
N GLY A 162 -16.09 3.82 -25.95
CA GLY A 162 -16.83 2.66 -26.47
C GLY A 162 -16.17 1.30 -26.17
N ASP A 163 -14.99 1.29 -25.53
CA ASP A 163 -14.28 0.06 -25.18
C ASP A 163 -14.97 -0.70 -24.05
N ASN A 164 -15.73 -1.73 -24.42
CA ASN A 164 -16.48 -2.58 -23.48
C ASN A 164 -15.61 -3.52 -22.63
N THR A 165 -14.29 -3.53 -22.83
CA THR A 165 -13.33 -4.33 -22.04
C THR A 165 -12.77 -3.57 -20.84
N GLN A 166 -12.74 -2.24 -20.92
CA GLN A 166 -12.15 -1.38 -19.90
C GLN A 166 -12.97 -1.29 -18.61
N ILE A 167 -12.27 -1.03 -17.51
CA ILE A 167 -12.84 -0.61 -16.23
C ILE A 167 -12.03 0.54 -15.63
N LEU A 168 -12.73 1.39 -14.89
CA LEU A 168 -12.19 2.38 -13.97
C LEU A 168 -13.07 2.39 -12.72
N VAL A 169 -12.47 2.13 -11.56
CA VAL A 169 -13.18 2.01 -10.27
C VAL A 169 -12.40 2.80 -9.22
N ASP A 170 -13.01 3.79 -8.57
CA ASP A 170 -12.44 4.42 -7.38
C ASP A 170 -12.32 3.38 -6.26
N PHE A 171 -11.11 3.20 -5.74
CA PHE A 171 -10.83 2.15 -4.76
C PHE A 171 -11.48 2.44 -3.40
N ASN A 172 -11.55 3.70 -2.98
CA ASN A 172 -12.09 4.07 -1.68
C ASN A 172 -13.62 4.00 -1.66
N ILE A 173 -14.28 4.47 -2.72
CA ILE A 173 -15.74 4.36 -2.88
C ILE A 173 -16.13 2.88 -2.96
N TYR A 174 -15.38 2.07 -3.72
CA TYR A 174 -15.56 0.62 -3.74
C TYR A 174 -15.41 -0.01 -2.34
N LEU A 175 -14.30 0.24 -1.65
CA LEU A 175 -13.99 -0.35 -0.34
C LEU A 175 -15.03 0.04 0.73
N ASN A 176 -15.44 1.31 0.76
CA ASN A 176 -16.41 1.82 1.74
C ASN A 176 -17.84 1.34 1.46
N SER A 177 -18.15 0.96 0.21
CA SER A 177 -19.46 0.43 -0.21
C SER A 177 -19.62 -1.08 0.02
N LEU A 178 -18.59 -1.76 0.55
CA LEU A 178 -18.66 -3.18 0.87
C LEU A 178 -19.28 -3.42 2.26
N PRO A 179 -20.21 -4.39 2.40
CA PRO A 179 -20.63 -4.86 3.71
C PRO A 179 -19.47 -5.58 4.41
N GLU A 180 -19.39 -5.41 5.72
CA GLU A 180 -18.46 -6.15 6.58
C GLU A 180 -18.88 -7.61 6.73
N GLU A 181 -17.91 -8.51 6.92
CA GLU A 181 -18.18 -9.92 7.24
C GLU A 181 -18.10 -10.13 8.76
N PRO A 182 -19.13 -10.72 9.41
CA PRO A 182 -19.07 -11.11 10.82
C PRO A 182 -18.16 -12.32 11.07
#